data_AF-A0A660YKJ1-F1
#
_entry.id   AF-A0A660YKJ1-F1
#
_cell.length_a   1.000
_cell.length_b   1.000
_cell.length_c   1.000
_cell.angle_alpha   90.00
_cell.angle_beta   90.00
_cell.angle_gamma   90.00
#
_symmetry.space_group_name_H-M   'P 1'
#
loop_
_entity.id
_entity.type
_entity.pdbx_description
1 polymer ?
#
loop_
_entity_poly.entity_id
_entity_poly.type
_entity_poly.pdbx_seq_one_letter_code
_entity_poly.pdbx_strand_id
1 'polypeptide(L)'
;MSKRPLFKILDVVKGTGNGYLYCVTDPVHPNGEIRKDRNRRYVYLHRVIMENSLGRLLKPDEQVDHKDGNKENNALSNLTLTKRGPHQRKEVERGHKFWKKSPRNKPGRKAAQNVVKNFLTL
;
A
#
# COMPACT_ATOMS: atom_id res chain seq x y z
N MET A 1 14.26 -29.44 -6.66
CA MET A 1 12.82 -29.78 -6.57
C MET A 1 12.01 -28.51 -6.70
N SER A 2 11.27 -28.34 -7.80
CA SER A 2 10.38 -27.18 -7.97
C SER A 2 9.17 -27.35 -7.07
N LYS A 3 9.03 -26.52 -6.03
CA LYS A 3 7.83 -26.52 -5.18
C LYS A 3 6.63 -26.14 -6.05
N ARG A 4 5.51 -26.87 -5.90
CA ARG A 4 4.25 -26.50 -6.56
C ARG A 4 3.76 -25.18 -5.95
N PRO A 5 3.27 -24.23 -6.77
CA PRO A 5 2.68 -23.01 -6.25
C PRO A 5 1.43 -23.34 -5.42
N LEU A 6 1.18 -22.56 -4.36
CA LEU A 6 -0.01 -22.70 -3.51
C LEU A 6 -1.29 -22.36 -4.26
N PHE A 7 -1.24 -21.34 -5.10
CA PHE A 7 -2.36 -20.82 -5.85
C PHE A 7 -2.03 -20.74 -7.33
N LYS A 8 -2.93 -21.26 -8.15
CA LYS A 8 -2.94 -21.03 -9.59
C LYS A 8 -3.63 -19.69 -9.86
N ILE A 9 -2.97 -18.79 -10.58
CA ILE A 9 -3.56 -17.52 -10.99
C ILE A 9 -4.42 -17.78 -12.23
N LEU A 10 -5.72 -17.45 -12.16
CA LEU A 10 -6.69 -17.69 -13.24
C LEU A 10 -6.90 -16.45 -14.11
N ASP A 11 -7.03 -15.29 -13.49
CA ASP A 11 -7.37 -14.03 -14.16
C ASP A 11 -6.67 -12.87 -13.45
N VAL A 12 -6.30 -11.83 -14.19
CA VAL A 12 -5.60 -10.65 -13.66
C VAL A 12 -6.30 -9.39 -14.17
N VAL A 13 -6.66 -8.50 -13.23
CA VAL A 13 -7.40 -7.26 -13.50
C VAL A 13 -6.67 -6.08 -12.88
N LYS A 14 -6.54 -4.98 -13.63
CA LYS A 14 -5.96 -3.73 -13.13
C LYS A 14 -7.00 -2.91 -12.37
N GLY A 15 -6.63 -2.41 -11.18
CA GLY A 15 -7.50 -1.53 -10.39
C GLY A 15 -7.47 -0.08 -10.87
N THR A 16 -8.64 0.57 -10.96
CA THR A 16 -8.83 1.89 -11.58
C THR A 16 -8.15 3.05 -10.85
N GLY A 17 -7.90 2.97 -9.54
CA GLY A 17 -7.39 4.11 -8.76
C GLY A 17 -5.96 3.98 -8.22
N ASN A 18 -5.49 2.76 -7.97
CA ASN A 18 -4.29 2.55 -7.15
C ASN A 18 -3.09 2.01 -7.93
N GLY A 19 -3.25 1.64 -9.21
CA GLY A 19 -2.20 1.04 -10.04
C GLY A 19 -1.83 -0.40 -9.67
N TYR A 20 -2.51 -1.01 -8.71
CA TYR A 20 -2.31 -2.41 -8.36
C TYR A 20 -3.02 -3.35 -9.31
N LEU A 21 -2.39 -4.49 -9.56
CA LEU A 21 -3.01 -5.64 -10.20
C LEU A 21 -3.63 -6.57 -9.16
N TYR A 22 -4.84 -7.02 -9.45
CA TYR A 22 -5.59 -8.00 -8.70
C TYR A 22 -5.68 -9.28 -9.51
N CYS A 23 -5.87 -10.41 -8.85
CA CYS A 23 -6.02 -11.69 -9.50
C CYS A 23 -7.07 -12.56 -8.82
N VAL A 24 -7.62 -13.49 -9.59
CA VAL A 24 -8.45 -14.59 -9.11
C VAL A 24 -7.57 -15.83 -9.04
N THR A 25 -7.75 -16.63 -8.00
CA THR A 25 -6.91 -17.79 -7.69
C THR A 25 -7.72 -19.07 -7.58
N ASP A 26 -7.07 -20.19 -7.87
CA ASP A 26 -7.55 -21.54 -7.63
C ASP A 26 -6.51 -22.34 -6.81
N PRO A 27 -6.84 -22.85 -5.61
CA PRO A 27 -8.11 -22.66 -4.90
C PRO A 27 -8.37 -21.19 -4.54
N VAL A 28 -9.61 -20.87 -4.20
CA VAL A 28 -10.01 -19.50 -3.83
C VAL A 28 -9.20 -19.04 -2.61
N HIS A 29 -8.45 -17.95 -2.76
CA HIS A 29 -7.62 -17.45 -1.69
C HIS A 29 -8.44 -16.98 -0.47
N PRO A 30 -8.04 -17.36 0.76
CA PRO A 30 -8.82 -17.10 1.98
C PRO A 30 -8.99 -15.60 2.27
N ASN A 31 -7.94 -14.80 2.05
CA ASN A 31 -7.98 -13.34 2.25
C ASN A 31 -8.37 -12.57 0.97
N GLY A 32 -9.10 -13.22 0.06
CA GLY A 32 -9.63 -12.56 -1.14
C GLY A 32 -10.82 -11.66 -0.81
N GLU A 33 -10.76 -10.44 -1.32
CA GLU A 33 -11.81 -9.44 -1.19
C GLU A 33 -12.98 -9.76 -2.13
N ILE A 34 -14.19 -9.76 -1.59
CA ILE A 34 -15.43 -9.86 -2.38
C ILE A 34 -15.79 -8.44 -2.80
N ARG A 35 -15.90 -8.21 -4.11
CA ARG A 35 -16.43 -6.95 -4.62
C ARG A 35 -17.91 -7.08 -4.91
N LYS A 36 -18.71 -6.06 -4.57
CA LYS A 36 -20.17 -6.08 -4.74
C LYS A 36 -20.61 -6.29 -6.20
N ASP A 37 -19.78 -5.86 -7.15
CA ASP A 37 -20.01 -5.99 -8.58
C ASP A 37 -19.67 -7.40 -9.12
N ARG A 38 -19.00 -8.27 -8.34
CA ARG A 38 -18.49 -9.55 -8.84
C ARG A 38 -18.64 -10.69 -7.84
N ASN A 39 -19.19 -11.81 -8.31
CA ASN A 39 -19.28 -13.08 -7.54
C ASN A 39 -17.94 -13.82 -7.40
N ARG A 40 -16.80 -13.12 -7.48
CA ARG A 40 -15.45 -13.70 -7.41
C ARG A 40 -14.64 -12.98 -6.35
N ARG A 41 -13.69 -13.72 -5.74
CA ARG A 41 -12.74 -13.15 -4.77
C ARG A 41 -11.48 -12.69 -5.48
N TYR A 42 -11.07 -11.46 -5.20
CA TYR A 42 -9.88 -10.84 -5.77
C TYR A 42 -8.80 -10.66 -4.71
N VAL A 43 -7.55 -10.96 -5.07
CA VAL A 43 -6.37 -10.74 -4.22
C VAL A 43 -5.32 -9.95 -4.99
N TYR A 44 -4.53 -9.16 -4.30
CA TYR A 44 -3.37 -8.50 -4.91
C TYR A 44 -2.40 -9.50 -5.54
N LEU A 45 -2.02 -9.26 -6.79
CA LEU A 45 -1.15 -10.14 -7.56
C LEU A 45 0.21 -10.33 -6.88
N HIS A 46 0.84 -9.23 -6.43
CA HIS A 46 2.13 -9.28 -5.73
C HIS A 46 2.10 -10.17 -4.47
N ARG A 47 0.96 -10.23 -3.77
CA ARG A 47 0.79 -11.05 -2.58
C ARG A 47 0.82 -12.52 -2.93
N VAL A 48 0.03 -12.92 -3.94
CA VAL A 48 -0.03 -14.32 -4.39
C VAL A 48 1.32 -14.80 -4.92
N ILE A 49 2.04 -13.96 -5.66
CA ILE A 49 3.38 -14.28 -6.16
C ILE A 49 4.36 -14.53 -5.00
N MET A 50 4.32 -13.68 -3.96
CA MET A 50 5.15 -13.86 -2.77
C MET A 50 4.77 -15.12 -1.99
N GLU A 51 3.48 -15.37 -1.76
CA GLU A 51 3.00 -16.57 -1.05
C GLU A 51 3.36 -17.85 -1.79
N ASN A 52 3.23 -17.87 -3.11
CA ASN A 52 3.66 -18.97 -3.95
C ASN A 52 5.17 -19.21 -3.86
N SER A 53 5.98 -18.14 -3.82
CA SER A 53 7.43 -18.25 -3.64
C SER A 53 7.82 -18.78 -2.25
N LEU A 54 7.10 -18.37 -1.20
CA LEU A 54 7.35 -18.80 0.17
C LEU A 54 6.83 -20.21 0.44
N GLY A 55 5.80 -20.65 -0.30
CA GLY A 55 5.07 -21.89 -0.05
C GLY A 55 4.21 -21.85 1.22
N ARG A 56 3.87 -20.64 1.71
CA ARG A 56 2.93 -20.42 2.82
C ARG A 56 2.18 -19.09 2.61
N LEU A 57 1.05 -18.93 3.29
CA LEU A 57 0.34 -17.65 3.38
C LEU A 57 1.18 -16.60 4.15
N LEU A 58 1.00 -15.32 3.78
CA LEU A 58 1.55 -14.22 4.56
C LEU A 58 0.86 -14.12 5.91
N LYS A 59 1.65 -13.84 6.94
CA LYS A 59 1.14 -13.56 8.29
C LYS A 59 0.45 -12.19 8.33
N PRO A 60 -0.43 -11.94 9.31
CA PRO A 60 -1.10 -10.65 9.46
C PRO A 60 -0.14 -9.47 9.66
N ASP A 61 1.05 -9.72 10.20
CA ASP A 61 2.13 -8.74 10.40
C ASP A 61 3.08 -8.62 9.20
N GLU A 62 2.82 -9.33 8.09
CA GLU A 62 3.65 -9.31 6.89
C GLU A 62 2.96 -8.54 5.75
N GLN A 63 3.71 -7.71 5.05
CA GLN A 63 3.29 -6.94 3.88
C GLN A 63 4.31 -7.10 2.75
N VAL A 64 3.86 -6.94 1.51
CA VAL A 64 4.74 -6.97 0.33
C VAL A 64 4.79 -5.57 -0.26
N ASP A 65 6.00 -5.06 -0.45
CA ASP A 65 6.29 -3.76 -1.06
C ASP A 65 7.07 -3.94 -2.37
N HIS A 66 6.89 -3.00 -3.31
CA HIS A 66 7.63 -2.92 -4.57
C HIS A 66 8.89 -2.06 -4.39
N LYS A 67 10.07 -2.59 -4.74
CA LYS A 67 11.35 -1.88 -4.60
C LYS A 67 11.43 -0.65 -5.51
N ASP A 68 11.00 -0.77 -6.75
CA ASP A 68 10.97 0.32 -7.73
C ASP A 68 9.81 1.32 -7.52
N GLY A 69 8.84 0.99 -6.66
CA GLY A 69 7.60 1.75 -6.49
C GLY A 69 6.61 1.63 -7.65
N ASN A 70 6.91 0.84 -8.68
CA ASN A 70 6.00 0.53 -9.77
C ASN A 70 5.13 -0.69 -9.42
N LYS A 71 3.86 -0.42 -9.16
CA LYS A 71 2.87 -1.41 -8.70
C LYS A 71 2.48 -2.44 -9.76
N GLU A 72 2.83 -2.21 -11.02
CA GLU A 72 2.60 -3.12 -12.13
C GLU A 72 3.74 -4.13 -12.29
N ASN A 73 4.94 -3.80 -11.79
CA ASN A 73 6.10 -4.68 -11.85
C ASN A 73 6.07 -5.74 -10.74
N ASN A 74 5.40 -6.85 -11.01
CA ASN A 74 5.19 -7.93 -10.04
C ASN A 74 6.27 -9.04 -10.10
N ALA A 75 7.43 -8.77 -10.71
CA ALA A 75 8.55 -9.70 -10.70
C ALA A 75 9.03 -9.98 -9.27
N LEU A 76 9.27 -11.24 -8.92
CA LEU A 76 9.66 -11.63 -7.55
C LEU A 76 10.91 -10.88 -7.05
N SER A 77 11.86 -10.58 -7.95
CA SER A 77 13.06 -9.78 -7.65
C SER A 77 12.76 -8.33 -7.25
N ASN A 78 11.64 -7.77 -7.72
CA ASN A 78 11.15 -6.43 -7.42
C ASN A 78 10.27 -6.38 -6.15
N LEU A 79 9.83 -7.54 -5.64
CA LEU A 79 9.00 -7.64 -4.44
C LEU A 79 9.87 -7.80 -3.20
N THR A 80 9.47 -7.17 -2.10
CA THR A 80 10.12 -7.30 -0.79
C THR A 80 9.09 -7.59 0.28
N LEU A 81 9.34 -8.62 1.10
CA LEU A 81 8.53 -8.92 2.27
C LEU A 81 8.97 -8.04 3.45
N THR A 82 8.08 -7.21 3.97
CA THR A 82 8.32 -6.32 5.11
C THR A 82 7.39 -6.66 6.27
N LYS A 83 7.86 -6.49 7.50
CA LYS A 83 7.00 -6.61 8.69
C LYS A 83 6.32 -5.29 8.99
N ARG A 84 5.02 -5.33 9.25
CA ARG A 84 4.21 -4.21 9.74
C ARG A 84 4.42 -4.09 11.24
N GLY A 85 5.48 -3.38 11.66
CA GLY A 85 5.69 -3.04 13.07
C GLY A 85 4.61 -2.07 13.60
N PRO A 86 4.39 -1.99 14.93
CA PRO A 86 3.43 -1.06 15.56
C PRO A 86 3.74 0.42 15.30
N HIS A 87 4.93 0.71 14.76
CA HIS A 87 5.30 2.03 14.25
C HIS A 87 5.93 1.88 12.86
N GLN A 88 5.12 1.72 11.80
CA GLN A 88 5.57 2.15 10.47
C GLN A 88 5.64 3.69 10.45
N ARG A 89 6.61 4.23 11.17
CA ARG A 89 7.16 5.57 10.97
C ARG A 89 8.36 5.41 10.03
N LYS A 90 8.20 4.63 8.95
CA LYS A 90 9.17 4.64 7.87
C LYS A 90 9.05 6.01 7.21
N GLU A 91 10.18 6.70 7.17
CA GLU A 91 10.28 8.10 6.87
C GLU A 91 9.48 8.48 5.64
N VAL A 92 8.77 9.59 5.79
CA VAL A 92 8.28 10.40 4.70
C VAL A 92 9.50 11.07 4.03
N GLU A 93 10.46 10.27 3.56
CA GLU A 93 11.63 10.69 2.78
C GLU A 93 11.30 10.74 1.28
N ARG A 94 10.02 10.93 0.96
CA ARG A 94 9.59 11.49 -0.32
C ARG A 94 8.79 12.76 -0.07
N GLY A 95 9.49 13.74 0.50
CA GLY A 95 9.19 15.15 0.30
C GLY A 95 7.74 15.58 0.50
N HIS A 96 7.07 15.19 1.60
CA HIS A 96 5.86 15.91 2.01
C HIS A 96 6.27 17.30 2.55
N LYS A 97 6.59 18.21 1.62
CA LYS A 97 6.73 19.65 1.88
C LYS A 97 5.50 20.23 2.61
N PHE A 98 4.38 19.51 2.58
CA PHE A 98 3.13 19.87 3.24
C PHE A 98 3.25 19.96 4.77
N TRP A 99 3.91 19.01 5.45
CA TRP A 99 4.01 19.03 6.92
C TRP A 99 4.85 20.20 7.46
N LYS A 100 5.87 20.63 6.69
CA LYS A 100 6.67 21.84 6.96
C LYS A 100 5.93 23.15 6.66
N LYS A 101 4.83 23.09 5.90
CA LYS A 101 3.98 24.25 5.55
C LYS A 101 2.72 24.38 6.41
N SER A 102 2.42 23.39 7.24
CA SER A 102 1.26 23.44 8.15
C SER A 102 1.38 24.68 9.07
N PRO A 103 0.35 25.55 9.13
CA PRO A 103 0.35 26.72 10.01
C PRO A 103 0.62 26.37 11.48
N ARG A 104 0.26 25.15 11.90
CA ARG A 104 0.42 24.62 13.25
C ARG A 104 1.87 24.32 13.65
N ASN A 105 2.76 24.13 12.67
CA ASN A 105 4.17 23.74 12.87
C ASN A 105 5.18 24.87 12.59
N LYS A 106 4.72 26.09 12.25
CA LYS A 106 5.62 27.24 12.10
C LYS A 106 6.17 27.64 13.49
N PRO A 107 7.50 27.75 13.67
CA PRO A 107 8.06 28.27 14.90
C PRO A 107 7.71 29.77 14.99
N GLY A 108 6.98 30.16 16.04
CA GLY A 108 6.61 31.55 16.27
C GLY A 108 5.11 31.76 16.50
N ARG A 109 4.62 31.31 17.66
CA ARG A 109 3.23 31.47 18.13
C ARG A 109 2.77 32.95 18.25
N LYS A 110 3.63 33.93 17.96
CA LYS A 110 3.31 35.37 17.92
C LYS A 110 2.84 35.88 16.54
N ALA A 111 3.09 35.17 15.44
CA ALA A 111 2.78 35.70 14.10
C ALA A 111 1.28 35.62 13.71
N ALA A 112 0.50 34.76 14.38
CA ALA A 112 -0.93 34.59 14.08
C ALA A 112 -1.85 35.65 14.71
N GLN A 113 -1.38 36.41 15.70
CA GLN A 113 -2.23 37.39 16.42
C GLN A 113 -2.35 38.75 15.71
N ASN A 114 -1.45 39.09 14.78
CA ASN A 114 -1.49 40.40 14.10
C ASN A 114 -2.42 40.45 12.88
N VAL A 115 -2.74 39.29 12.27
CA VAL A 115 -3.63 39.24 11.10
C VAL A 115 -5.10 39.48 11.50
N VAL A 116 -5.49 39.12 12.73
CA VAL A 116 -6.83 39.41 13.25
C VAL A 116 -6.98 40.87 13.67
N LYS A 117 -5.92 41.52 14.18
CA LYS A 117 -5.98 42.93 14.58
C LYS A 117 -6.12 43.90 13.39
N ASN A 118 -5.55 43.59 12.23
CA ASN A 118 -5.61 44.49 11.07
C ASN A 118 -6.92 44.40 10.25
N PHE A 119 -7.81 43.43 10.53
CA PHE A 119 -9.07 43.28 9.79
C PHE A 119 -10.30 43.83 10.54
N LEU A 120 -10.11 44.41 11.73
CA LEU A 120 -11.17 44.99 12.57
C LEU A 120 -10.97 46.49 12.87
N THR A 121 -10.03 47.15 12.19
CA THR A 121 -9.79 48.60 12.30
C THR A 121 -9.59 49.23 10.92
N LEU A 122 -10.54 49.00 10.02
CA LEU A 122 -10.87 49.89 8.90
C LEU A 122 -12.39 50.03 8.84
#